data_AF-A0A177E3U1-F1
#
_entry.id   AF-A0A177E3U1-F1
#
_cell.length_a   1.000
_cell.length_b   1.000
_cell.length_c   1.000
_cell.angle_alpha   90.00
_cell.angle_beta   90.00
_cell.angle_gamma   90.00
#
_symmetry.space_group_name_H-M   'P 1'
#
loop_
_entity.id
_entity.type
_entity.pdbx_description
1 polymer ?
#
loop_
_entity_poly.entity_id
_entity_poly.type
_entity_poly.pdbx_seq_one_letter_code
_entity_poly.pdbx_strand_id
1 'polypeptide(L)'
;MSQFRAAKLDIGCFAKIRNIRDHTKRKVYSENEPERQALRYIIRNTTLPQRVRAQAQLQLSQMHCYTRYTQIKNRCIMGGKGRGVFSDFRMGRYQFRVNALAGNLPGVKKASW
;
A
#
# COMPACT_ATOMS: atom_id res chain seq x y z
N MET A 1 -13.76 5.86 6.69
CA MET A 1 -12.58 6.63 6.20
C MET A 1 -12.04 7.62 7.22
N SER A 2 -12.91 8.27 8.01
CA SER A 2 -12.51 9.27 9.01
C SER A 2 -11.59 8.71 10.10
N GLN A 3 -11.92 7.55 10.67
CA GLN A 3 -11.28 7.04 11.90
C GLN A 3 -9.77 6.80 11.82
N PHE A 4 -9.22 6.49 10.64
CA PHE A 4 -7.78 6.19 10.46
C PHE A 4 -7.00 7.35 9.83
N ARG A 5 -7.68 8.45 9.49
CA ARG A 5 -7.00 9.60 8.91
C ARG A 5 -6.42 10.43 10.05
N ALA A 6 -5.11 10.65 10.03
CA ALA A 6 -4.46 11.55 10.98
C ALA A 6 -5.07 12.96 10.90
N ALA A 7 -5.24 13.60 12.06
CA ALA A 7 -5.75 14.96 12.15
C ALA A 7 -4.79 15.98 11.48
N LYS A 8 -3.48 15.75 11.62
CA LYS A 8 -2.43 16.51 10.95
C LYS A 8 -1.94 15.78 9.70
N LEU A 9 -1.74 16.52 8.62
CA LEU A 9 -1.15 15.98 7.38
C LEU A 9 0.34 15.65 7.62
N ASP A 10 0.69 14.42 7.30
CA ASP A 10 1.97 13.77 7.57
C ASP A 10 2.65 13.27 6.27
N ILE A 11 2.23 13.84 5.14
CA ILE A 11 2.68 13.45 3.79
C ILE A 11 3.51 14.60 3.21
N GLY A 12 4.76 14.31 2.85
CA GLY A 12 5.65 15.26 2.16
C GLY A 12 5.57 15.24 0.64
N CYS A 13 4.78 14.32 0.06
CA CYS A 13 4.60 14.20 -1.39
C CYS A 13 3.36 14.95 -1.89
N PHE A 14 3.08 14.86 -3.20
CA PHE A 14 1.94 15.52 -3.81
C PHE A 14 0.62 15.12 -3.13
N ALA A 15 0.00 16.08 -2.45
CA ALA A 15 -1.22 15.89 -1.69
C ALA A 15 -2.42 15.75 -2.63
N LYS A 16 -2.84 14.49 -2.84
CA LYS A 16 -4.07 14.16 -3.55
C LYS A 16 -4.97 13.35 -2.63
N ILE A 17 -6.28 13.56 -2.68
CA ILE A 17 -7.27 12.84 -1.85
C ILE A 17 -7.01 11.33 -1.86
N ARG A 18 -6.74 10.76 -3.04
CA ARG A 18 -6.49 9.33 -3.17
C ARG A 18 -5.10 8.89 -2.68
N ASN A 19 -4.10 9.76 -2.68
CA ASN A 19 -2.78 9.49 -2.07
C ASN A 19 -2.93 9.47 -0.55
N ILE A 20 -3.65 10.44 0.03
CA ILE A 20 -3.93 10.52 1.47
C ILE A 20 -4.62 9.24 1.95
N ARG A 21 -5.67 8.79 1.26
CA ARG A 21 -6.36 7.52 1.59
C ARG A 21 -5.46 6.28 1.46
N ASP A 22 -4.51 6.30 0.54
CA ASP A 22 -3.63 5.16 0.29
C ASP A 22 -2.48 5.13 1.30
N HIS A 23 -2.02 6.30 1.74
CA HIS A 23 -1.09 6.46 2.87
C HIS A 23 -1.70 5.97 4.18
N THR A 24 -2.94 6.35 4.49
CA THR A 24 -3.62 5.86 5.71
C THR A 24 -3.79 4.34 5.69
N LYS A 25 -4.12 3.75 4.54
CA LYS A 25 -4.17 2.28 4.39
C LYS A 25 -2.83 1.61 4.68
N ARG A 26 -1.71 2.18 4.19
CA ARG A 26 -0.37 1.61 4.44
C ARG A 26 -0.03 1.62 5.92
N LYS A 27 -0.33 2.71 6.63
CA LYS A 27 -0.11 2.81 8.08
C LYS A 27 -0.91 1.77 8.86
N VAL A 28 -2.22 1.72 8.62
CA VAL A 28 -3.12 0.76 9.27
C VAL A 28 -2.72 -0.69 8.95
N TYR A 29 -2.30 -0.97 7.71
CA TYR A 29 -1.81 -2.29 7.36
C TYR A 29 -0.53 -2.64 8.12
N SER A 30 0.44 -1.72 8.18
CA SER A 30 1.71 -1.93 8.89
C SER A 30 1.51 -2.25 10.37
N GLU A 31 0.56 -1.59 11.02
CA GLU A 31 0.24 -1.83 12.44
C GLU A 31 -0.43 -3.19 12.67
N ASN A 32 -1.32 -3.60 11.77
CA ASN A 32 -2.15 -4.81 11.92
C ASN A 32 -1.63 -6.03 11.14
N GLU A 33 -0.46 -5.92 10.50
CA GLU A 33 0.13 -6.99 9.70
C GLU A 33 0.44 -8.26 10.53
N PRO A 34 1.10 -8.17 11.70
CA PRO A 34 1.42 -9.35 12.50
C PRO A 34 0.17 -10.11 12.95
N GLU A 35 -0.83 -9.39 13.46
CA GLU A 35 -2.13 -9.96 13.89
C GLU A 35 -2.82 -10.68 12.72
N ARG A 36 -2.87 -10.02 11.55
CA ARG A 36 -3.49 -10.59 10.36
C ARG A 36 -2.76 -11.85 9.88
N GLN A 37 -1.44 -11.88 9.96
CA GLN A 37 -0.65 -13.06 9.58
C GLN A 37 -0.85 -14.21 10.57
N ALA A 38 -0.93 -13.94 11.87
CA ALA A 38 -1.25 -14.95 12.89
C ALA A 38 -2.62 -15.60 12.62
N LEU A 39 -3.66 -14.80 12.37
CA LEU A 39 -4.99 -15.31 12.01
C LEU A 39 -4.95 -16.15 10.73
N ARG A 40 -4.22 -15.67 9.70
CA ARG A 40 -4.04 -16.38 8.44
C ARG A 40 -3.31 -17.72 8.60
N TYR A 41 -2.35 -17.80 9.52
CA TYR A 41 -1.64 -19.03 9.85
C TYR A 41 -2.59 -20.03 10.52
N ILE A 42 -3.32 -19.60 11.56
CA ILE A 42 -4.28 -20.44 12.29
C ILE A 42 -5.33 -21.04 11.35
N ILE A 43 -5.90 -20.24 10.44
CA ILE A 43 -6.92 -20.71 9.49
C ILE A 43 -6.40 -21.82 8.57
N ARG A 44 -5.16 -21.70 8.09
CA ARG A 44 -4.55 -22.66 7.17
C ARG A 44 -4.01 -23.90 7.86
N ASN A 45 -3.74 -23.82 9.16
CA ASN A 45 -3.20 -24.94 9.91
C ASN A 45 -4.28 -26.00 10.16
N THR A 46 -4.15 -27.16 9.50
CA THR A 46 -5.08 -28.29 9.61
C THR A 46 -4.87 -29.14 10.86
N THR A 47 -3.77 -28.96 11.60
CA THR A 47 -3.54 -29.68 12.88
C THR A 47 -4.35 -29.08 14.02
N LEU A 48 -4.80 -27.83 13.89
CA LEU A 48 -5.60 -27.14 14.91
C LEU A 48 -7.07 -27.58 14.86
N PRO A 49 -7.77 -27.59 16.01
CA PRO A 49 -9.20 -27.89 16.07
C PRO A 49 -10.03 -26.96 15.17
N GLN A 50 -11.07 -27.52 14.54
CA GLN A 50 -11.94 -26.78 13.62
C GLN A 50 -12.56 -25.53 14.27
N ARG A 51 -12.90 -25.59 15.56
CA ARG A 51 -13.46 -24.46 16.32
C ARG A 51 -12.51 -23.25 16.34
N VAL A 52 -11.22 -23.49 16.59
CA VAL A 52 -10.19 -22.44 16.64
C VAL A 52 -10.01 -21.81 15.26
N ARG A 53 -10.00 -22.63 14.21
CA ARG A 53 -9.92 -22.17 12.81
C ARG A 53 -11.12 -21.31 12.42
N ALA A 54 -12.33 -21.74 12.80
CA ALA A 54 -13.57 -21.00 12.55
C ALA A 54 -13.57 -19.65 13.28
N GLN A 55 -13.13 -19.61 14.54
CA GLN A 55 -13.00 -18.36 15.30
C GLN A 55 -12.02 -17.39 14.66
N ALA A 56 -10.84 -17.86 14.26
CA ALA A 56 -9.85 -17.03 13.57
C ALA A 56 -10.37 -16.51 12.22
N GLN A 57 -11.16 -17.31 11.51
CA GLN A 57 -11.80 -16.90 10.26
C GLN A 57 -12.85 -15.80 10.48
N LEU A 58 -13.66 -15.91 11.53
CA LEU A 58 -14.61 -14.87 11.92
C LEU A 58 -13.88 -13.56 12.29
N GLN A 59 -12.84 -13.63 13.13
CA GLN A 59 -12.02 -12.47 13.49
C GLN A 59 -11.40 -11.80 12.25
N LEU A 60 -10.80 -12.59 11.35
CA LEU A 60 -10.18 -12.07 10.13
C LEU A 60 -11.20 -11.37 9.20
N SER A 61 -12.44 -11.86 9.18
CA SER A 61 -13.54 -11.27 8.40
C SER A 61 -14.04 -9.94 8.97
N GLN A 62 -14.04 -9.80 10.30
CA GLN A 62 -14.46 -8.61 11.03
C GLN A 62 -13.44 -7.47 10.93
N MET A 63 -12.16 -7.77 10.69
CA MET A 63 -11.12 -6.75 10.54
C MET A 63 -11.48 -5.72 9.45
N HIS A 64 -11.25 -4.43 9.75
CA HIS A 64 -11.57 -3.33 8.85
C HIS A 64 -10.86 -3.46 7.49
N CYS A 65 -11.50 -2.99 6.41
CA CYS A 65 -11.00 -3.17 5.04
C CYS A 65 -9.60 -2.58 4.79
N TYR A 66 -9.19 -1.54 5.53
CA TYR A 66 -7.86 -0.93 5.41
C TYR A 66 -6.71 -1.80 5.92
N THR A 67 -7.02 -2.80 6.75
CA THR A 67 -6.03 -3.81 7.20
C THR A 67 -5.70 -4.83 6.09
N ARG A 68 -6.33 -4.74 4.91
CA ARG A 68 -6.10 -5.67 3.80
C ARG A 68 -4.99 -5.16 2.90
N TYR A 69 -3.94 -5.97 2.71
CA TYR A 69 -2.87 -5.68 1.75
C TYR A 69 -3.40 -5.38 0.34
N THR A 70 -4.43 -6.11 -0.11
CA THR A 70 -5.05 -5.98 -1.43
C THR A 70 -5.65 -4.59 -1.72
N GLN A 71 -5.85 -3.75 -0.69
CA GLN A 71 -6.39 -2.41 -0.84
C GLN A 71 -5.33 -1.34 -1.16
N ILE A 72 -4.06 -1.66 -0.96
CA ILE A 72 -2.93 -0.77 -1.18
C ILE A 72 -2.59 -0.75 -2.67
N LYS A 73 -2.35 0.45 -3.23
CA LYS A 73 -1.97 0.58 -4.64
C LYS A 73 -0.82 1.56 -4.81
N ASN A 74 0.17 1.23 -5.63
CA ASN A 74 1.25 2.16 -5.93
C ASN A 74 0.73 3.41 -6.66
N ARG A 75 1.15 4.58 -6.18
CA ARG A 75 0.77 5.89 -6.71
C ARG A 75 2.00 6.74 -6.94
N CYS A 76 1.93 7.59 -7.97
CA CYS A 76 2.97 8.56 -8.27
C CYS A 76 3.10 9.59 -7.13
N ILE A 77 4.31 9.73 -6.60
CA ILE A 77 4.65 10.68 -5.53
C ILE A 77 4.46 12.14 -5.98
N MET A 78 4.74 12.46 -7.25
CA MET A 78 4.65 13.83 -7.78
C MET A 78 3.28 14.19 -8.39
N GLY A 79 2.55 13.22 -8.96
CA GLY A 79 1.30 13.49 -9.69
C GLY A 79 0.05 12.77 -9.16
N GLY A 80 0.20 11.90 -8.16
CA GLY A 80 -0.90 11.13 -7.56
C GLY A 80 -1.65 10.18 -8.51
N LYS A 81 -1.11 9.92 -9.71
CA LYS A 81 -1.67 8.96 -10.67
C LYS A 81 -1.43 7.54 -10.15
N GLY A 82 -2.47 6.71 -10.15
CA GLY A 82 -2.41 5.32 -9.68
C GLY A 82 -2.40 4.28 -10.81
N ARG A 83 -1.95 4.66 -12.02
CA ARG A 83 -1.84 3.79 -13.19
C ARG A 83 -0.52 4.09 -13.89
N GLY A 84 0.18 3.06 -14.36
CA GLY A 84 1.49 3.20 -15.00
C GLY A 84 2.52 3.85 -14.06
N VAL A 85 2.68 3.27 -12.87
CA VAL A 85 3.64 3.72 -11.86
C VAL A 85 4.78 2.71 -11.83
N PHE A 86 6.02 3.18 -11.99
CA PHE A 86 7.20 2.36 -11.82
C PHE A 86 7.52 2.20 -10.33
N SER A 87 7.77 0.97 -9.87
CA SER A 87 8.04 0.65 -8.46
C SER A 87 9.30 1.34 -7.94
N ASP A 88 10.35 1.30 -8.76
CA ASP A 88 11.71 1.66 -8.34
C ASP A 88 11.81 3.17 -8.09
N PHE A 89 11.16 3.96 -8.94
CA PHE A 89 11.13 5.41 -8.86
C PHE A 89 9.88 5.97 -8.18
N ARG A 90 8.86 5.14 -7.93
CA ARG A 90 7.55 5.52 -7.37
C ARG A 90 6.88 6.69 -8.12
N MET A 91 7.10 6.76 -9.44
CA MET A 91 6.61 7.83 -10.31
C MET A 91 5.79 7.27 -11.47
N GLY A 92 4.89 8.10 -11.99
CA GLY A 92 4.11 7.78 -13.19
C GLY A 92 4.95 7.91 -14.46
N ARG A 93 4.61 7.18 -15.52
CA ARG A 93 5.34 7.14 -16.81
C ARG A 93 5.79 8.51 -17.35
N TYR A 94 4.87 9.49 -17.38
CA TYR A 94 5.19 10.83 -17.90
C TYR A 94 6.19 11.57 -17.00
N GLN A 95 5.99 11.53 -15.69
CA GLN A 95 6.88 12.18 -14.73
C GLN A 95 8.27 11.53 -14.75
N PHE A 96 8.31 10.20 -14.85
CA PHE A 96 9.55 9.46 -15.03
C PHE A 96 10.31 9.93 -16.27
N ARG A 97 9.63 10.06 -17.42
CA ARG A 97 10.26 10.56 -18.66
C ARG A 97 10.84 11.96 -18.49
N VAL A 98 10.09 12.89 -17.89
CA VAL A 98 10.55 14.28 -17.66
C VAL A 98 11.78 14.29 -16.76
N ASN A 99 11.75 13.55 -15.65
CA ASN A 99 12.87 13.50 -14.71
C ASN A 99 14.09 12.74 -15.27
N ALA A 100 13.88 11.73 -16.11
CA ALA A 100 14.96 11.02 -16.80
C ALA A 100 15.69 11.94 -17.78
N LEU A 101 14.95 12.70 -18.58
CA LEU A 101 15.54 13.65 -19.54
C LEU A 101 16.21 14.84 -18.85
N ALA A 102 15.70 15.26 -17.68
CA ALA A 102 16.31 16.31 -16.87
C ALA A 102 17.56 15.85 -16.09
N GLY A 103 17.89 14.56 -16.09
CA GLY A 103 19.04 14.03 -15.32
C GLY A 103 18.80 13.86 -13.82
N ASN A 104 17.55 14.01 -13.35
CA ASN A 104 17.19 13.87 -11.93
C ASN A 104 17.19 12.40 -11.44
N LEU A 105 17.26 11.44 -12.36
CA LEU A 105 17.18 10.01 -12.05
C LEU A 105 18.56 9.35 -12.15
N PRO A 106 19.06 8.74 -11.06
CA PRO A 106 20.38 8.13 -11.07
C PRO A 106 20.40 6.91 -12.00
N GLY A 107 21.40 6.85 -12.89
CA GLY A 107 21.64 5.72 -13.79
C GLY A 107 20.68 5.58 -14.98
N VAL A 108 19.67 6.46 -15.11
CA VAL A 108 18.73 6.40 -16.23
C VAL A 108 19.26 7.20 -17.42
N LYS A 109 19.49 6.51 -18.54
CA LYS A 109 19.86 7.10 -19.83
C LYS A 109 18.90 6.66 -20.93
N LYS A 110 18.78 7.47 -21.99
CA LYS A 110 18.04 7.05 -23.19
C LYS A 110 18.73 5.83 -23.77
N ALA A 111 17.97 4.75 -23.96
CA ALA A 111 18.50 3.56 -24.57
C ALA A 111 18.64 3.76 -26.09
N SER A 112 19.76 3.31 -26.64
CA SER A 112 20.08 3.30 -28.06
C SER A 112 20.66 1.93 -28.38
N TRP A 113 19.97 1.17 -29.21
CA TRP A 113 20.38 -0.11 -29.75
C TRP A 113 20.01 -0.15 -31.22
#